data_AF-A0A1H6EZV9-F1
#
_entry.id   AF-A0A1H6EZV9-F1
#
_cell.length_a   1.000
_cell.length_b   1.000
_cell.length_c   1.000
_cell.angle_alpha   90.00
_cell.angle_beta   90.00
_cell.angle_gamma   90.00
#
_symmetry.space_group_name_H-M   'P 1'
#
loop_
_entity.id
_entity.type
_entity.pdbx_description
1 polymer ?
#
loop_
_entity_poly.entity_id
_entity_poly.type
_entity_poly.pdbx_seq_one_letter_code
_entity_poly.pdbx_strand_id
1 'polypeptide(L)'
;MEHPHQPDPQPPSPPGGPGSIIPARDIGADQAGQERRLVDHLTAEKITAVRHAFYTAAAKAIFALQNGQRLSSEQLFVTVHAQAARAWWDRVDEEITGKRLTCDHALRRMRSWARHYLTGEPPAARPGTLFDHALAHAARIAARDFLTDSGHLLTQHLINQAATTTPATAAPVDHDHPGLVTPAPPASTVAGP
;
A
#
# COMPACT_ATOMS: atom_id res chain seq x y z
N MET A 1 80.68 -27.53 19.37
CA MET A 1 80.43 -26.53 20.41
C MET A 1 78.93 -26.31 20.45
N GLU A 2 78.28 -27.10 21.29
CA GLU A 2 76.83 -27.13 21.44
C GLU A 2 76.44 -26.15 22.55
N HIS A 3 75.60 -25.18 22.25
CA HIS A 3 74.90 -24.37 23.24
C HIS A 3 73.46 -24.89 23.35
N PRO A 4 73.03 -25.42 24.51
CA PRO A 4 71.63 -25.76 24.72
C PRO A 4 70.84 -24.47 24.96
N HIS A 5 69.85 -24.21 24.10
CA HIS A 5 68.88 -23.13 24.26
C HIS A 5 67.80 -23.58 25.24
N GLN A 6 67.75 -22.92 26.40
CA GLN A 6 66.82 -23.18 27.49
C GLN A 6 65.50 -22.43 27.19
N PRO A 7 64.33 -23.09 27.12
CA PRO A 7 63.07 -22.40 26.89
C PRO A 7 62.58 -21.72 28.17
N ASP A 8 62.15 -20.47 28.04
CA ASP A 8 61.55 -19.67 29.12
C ASP A 8 60.20 -20.22 29.60
N PRO A 9 59.84 -20.03 30.89
CA PRO A 9 58.58 -20.49 31.45
C PRO A 9 57.40 -19.63 30.97
N GLN A 10 56.39 -20.30 30.42
CA GLN A 10 55.13 -19.72 29.95
C GLN A 10 54.24 -19.29 31.14
N PRO A 11 53.69 -18.07 31.18
CA PRO A 11 52.79 -17.63 32.25
C PRO A 11 51.38 -18.26 32.13
N PRO A 12 50.64 -18.39 33.25
CA PRO A 12 49.34 -19.07 33.29
C PRO A 12 48.23 -18.28 32.57
N SER A 13 47.42 -19.01 31.80
CA SER A 13 46.23 -18.50 31.13
C SER A 13 45.18 -17.97 32.13
N PRO A 14 44.54 -16.82 31.84
CA PRO A 14 43.44 -16.32 32.67
C PRO A 14 42.17 -17.18 32.48
N PRO A 15 41.35 -17.36 33.54
CA PRO A 15 40.03 -17.96 33.43
C PRO A 15 38.99 -16.89 33.07
N GLY A 16 37.95 -17.28 32.35
CA GLY A 16 36.70 -16.51 32.32
C GLY A 16 36.21 -16.23 30.91
N GLY A 17 35.19 -16.97 30.50
CA GLY A 17 34.61 -16.88 29.17
C GLY A 17 33.96 -15.53 28.88
N PRO A 18 33.96 -15.10 27.62
CA PRO A 18 32.95 -14.16 27.16
C PRO A 18 31.62 -14.92 27.15
N GLY A 19 30.73 -14.54 28.06
CA GLY A 19 29.31 -14.86 27.92
C GLY A 19 28.89 -14.46 26.52
N SER A 20 28.48 -15.46 25.74
CA SER A 20 27.92 -15.28 24.41
C SER A 20 26.69 -14.40 24.56
N ILE A 21 26.85 -13.10 24.30
CA ILE A 21 25.74 -12.18 24.13
C ILE A 21 25.11 -12.63 22.82
N ILE A 22 24.10 -13.49 22.91
CA ILE A 22 23.22 -13.78 21.77
C ILE A 22 22.68 -12.41 21.35
N PRO A 23 23.01 -11.91 20.14
CA PRO A 23 22.42 -10.67 19.67
C PRO A 23 20.92 -10.88 19.68
N ALA A 24 20.20 -10.07 20.44
CA ALA A 24 18.76 -10.03 20.42
C ALA A 24 18.35 -9.95 18.94
N ARG A 25 17.74 -11.02 18.43
CA ARG A 25 17.24 -11.04 17.05
C ARG A 25 16.34 -9.82 16.92
N ASP A 26 16.62 -9.01 15.91
CA ASP A 26 15.92 -7.77 15.62
C ASP A 26 14.56 -8.12 14.98
N ILE A 27 13.68 -8.73 15.79
CA ILE A 27 12.38 -9.28 15.36
C ILE A 27 11.51 -8.19 14.70
N GLY A 28 11.69 -6.92 15.10
CA GLY A 28 10.99 -5.79 14.49
C GLY A 28 11.43 -5.46 13.06
N ALA A 29 12.71 -5.67 12.72
CA ALA A 29 13.23 -5.36 11.37
C ALA A 29 12.73 -6.37 10.33
N ASP A 30 12.67 -7.66 10.70
CA ASP A 30 12.20 -8.74 9.83
C ASP A 30 10.70 -8.62 9.54
N GLN A 31 9.90 -8.20 10.53
CA GLN A 31 8.44 -8.07 10.39
C GLN A 31 8.05 -6.87 9.52
N ALA A 32 8.69 -5.71 9.72
CA ALA A 32 8.49 -4.53 8.87
C ALA A 32 8.90 -4.79 7.41
N GLY A 33 9.94 -5.61 7.20
CA GLY A 33 10.35 -6.06 5.87
C GLY A 33 9.31 -6.96 5.20
N GLN A 34 8.66 -7.84 5.96
CA GLN A 34 7.65 -8.76 5.44
C GLN A 34 6.36 -8.05 5.03
N GLU A 35 5.92 -7.05 5.78
CA GLU A 35 4.71 -6.27 5.44
C GLU A 35 4.86 -5.43 4.17
N ARG A 36 6.03 -4.83 3.98
CA ARG A 36 6.34 -4.10 2.73
C ARG A 36 6.25 -5.05 1.53
N ARG A 37 6.82 -6.25 1.65
CA ARG A 37 6.74 -7.28 0.61
C ARG A 37 5.29 -7.67 0.31
N LEU A 38 4.40 -7.71 1.30
CA LEU A 38 2.98 -8.02 1.07
C LEU A 38 2.27 -6.94 0.24
N VAL A 39 2.48 -5.66 0.53
CA VAL A 39 1.88 -4.57 -0.26
C VAL A 39 2.44 -4.54 -1.67
N ASP A 40 3.76 -4.70 -1.80
CA ASP A 40 4.43 -4.77 -3.10
C ASP A 40 3.85 -5.92 -3.93
N HIS A 41 3.67 -7.09 -3.30
CA HIS A 41 3.07 -8.27 -3.94
C HIS A 41 1.62 -8.02 -4.38
N LEU A 42 0.74 -7.55 -3.49
CA LEU A 42 -0.66 -7.28 -3.82
C LEU A 42 -0.81 -6.19 -4.90
N THR A 43 0.07 -5.19 -4.88
CA THR A 43 0.11 -4.14 -5.91
C THR A 43 0.51 -4.73 -7.26
N ALA A 44 1.54 -5.57 -7.30
CA ALA A 44 1.98 -6.26 -8.51
C ALA A 44 0.91 -7.22 -9.07
N GLU A 45 0.21 -7.95 -8.20
CA GLU A 45 -0.92 -8.80 -8.58
C GLU A 45 -2.05 -7.97 -9.20
N LYS A 46 -2.39 -6.82 -8.61
CA LYS A 46 -3.43 -5.93 -9.13
C LYS A 46 -3.06 -5.36 -10.50
N ILE A 47 -1.81 -4.92 -10.68
CA ILE A 47 -1.30 -4.46 -11.99
C ILE A 47 -1.44 -5.57 -13.03
N THR A 48 -1.02 -6.79 -12.68
CA THR A 48 -1.09 -7.96 -13.57
C THR A 48 -2.54 -8.28 -13.94
N ALA A 49 -3.44 -8.32 -12.96
CA ALA A 49 -4.86 -8.59 -13.18
C ALA A 49 -5.52 -7.57 -14.12
N VAL A 50 -5.24 -6.27 -13.93
CA VAL A 50 -5.81 -5.22 -14.79
C VAL A 50 -5.25 -5.27 -16.21
N ARG A 51 -3.96 -5.59 -16.38
CA ARG A 51 -3.37 -5.82 -17.71
C ARG A 51 -4.04 -6.99 -18.42
N HIS A 52 -4.26 -8.11 -17.73
CA HIS A 52 -4.99 -9.26 -18.27
C HIS A 52 -6.42 -8.90 -18.67
N ALA A 53 -7.17 -8.20 -17.80
CA ALA A 53 -8.52 -7.75 -18.10
C ALA A 53 -8.56 -6.87 -19.38
N PHE A 54 -7.61 -5.94 -19.53
CA PHE A 54 -7.47 -5.14 -20.74
C PHE A 54 -7.18 -6.01 -21.97
N TYR A 55 -6.23 -6.95 -21.90
CA TYR A 55 -5.91 -7.81 -23.04
C TYR A 55 -7.11 -8.67 -23.47
N THR A 56 -7.86 -9.22 -22.51
CA THR A 56 -9.08 -9.96 -22.80
C THR A 56 -10.16 -9.08 -23.44
N ALA A 57 -10.39 -7.88 -22.91
CA ALA A 57 -11.37 -6.94 -23.47
C ALA A 57 -10.97 -6.48 -24.89
N ALA A 58 -9.70 -6.16 -25.10
CA ALA A 58 -9.16 -5.78 -26.40
C ALA A 58 -9.26 -6.92 -27.42
N ALA A 59 -8.89 -8.15 -27.03
CA ALA A 59 -8.99 -9.32 -27.90
C ALA A 59 -10.44 -9.58 -28.35
N LYS A 60 -11.41 -9.46 -27.44
CA LYS A 60 -12.84 -9.58 -27.77
C LYS A 60 -13.29 -8.51 -28.76
N ALA A 61 -12.89 -7.26 -28.55
CA ALA A 61 -13.24 -6.16 -29.45
C ALA A 61 -12.60 -6.34 -30.85
N ILE A 62 -11.32 -6.71 -30.90
CA ILE A 62 -10.60 -6.97 -32.17
C ILE A 62 -11.24 -8.14 -32.91
N PHE A 63 -11.56 -9.23 -32.23
CA PHE A 63 -12.20 -10.40 -32.84
C PHE A 63 -13.57 -10.04 -33.43
N ALA A 64 -14.40 -9.26 -32.73
CA ALA A 64 -15.67 -8.79 -33.26
C ALA A 64 -15.47 -7.96 -34.53
N LEU A 65 -14.54 -7.00 -34.51
CA LEU A 65 -14.23 -6.16 -35.68
C LEU A 65 -13.70 -6.96 -36.87
N GLN A 66 -12.81 -7.93 -36.63
CA GLN A 66 -12.26 -8.81 -37.67
C GLN A 66 -13.33 -9.67 -38.35
N ASN A 67 -14.39 -10.04 -37.61
CA ASN A 67 -15.54 -10.75 -38.14
C ASN A 67 -16.61 -9.83 -38.77
N GLY A 68 -16.31 -8.55 -38.96
CA GLY A 68 -17.25 -7.57 -39.51
C GLY A 68 -18.41 -7.22 -38.57
N GLN A 69 -18.33 -7.61 -37.29
CA GLN A 69 -19.35 -7.29 -36.31
C GLN A 69 -19.19 -5.85 -35.82
N ARG A 70 -20.32 -5.18 -35.58
CA ARG A 70 -20.33 -3.88 -34.91
C ARG A 70 -20.13 -4.09 -33.41
N LEU A 71 -19.33 -3.24 -32.79
CA LEU A 71 -19.18 -3.24 -31.34
C LEU A 71 -20.44 -2.68 -30.69
N SER A 72 -20.97 -3.41 -29.71
CA SER A 72 -22.06 -2.89 -28.88
C SER A 72 -21.54 -1.75 -27.99
N SER A 73 -22.45 -0.90 -27.50
CA SER A 73 -22.11 0.13 -26.51
C SER A 73 -21.48 -0.46 -25.26
N GLU A 74 -21.94 -1.64 -24.82
CA GLU A 74 -21.38 -2.38 -23.69
C GLU A 74 -19.94 -2.84 -23.98
N GLN A 75 -19.67 -3.39 -25.16
CA GLN A 75 -18.31 -3.79 -25.55
C GLN A 75 -17.38 -2.57 -25.59
N LEU A 76 -17.83 -1.46 -26.17
CA LEU A 76 -17.07 -0.20 -26.18
C LEU A 76 -16.80 0.29 -24.77
N PHE A 77 -17.81 0.30 -23.89
CA PHE A 77 -17.65 0.68 -22.49
C PHE A 77 -16.62 -0.19 -21.78
N VAL A 78 -16.73 -1.52 -21.88
CA VAL A 78 -15.83 -2.47 -21.21
C VAL A 78 -14.40 -2.31 -21.71
N THR A 79 -14.19 -2.18 -23.02
CA THR A 79 -12.84 -1.98 -23.58
C THR A 79 -12.21 -0.67 -23.09
N VAL A 80 -12.98 0.42 -23.06
CA VAL A 80 -12.50 1.75 -22.67
C VAL A 80 -12.25 1.83 -21.17
N HIS A 81 -13.15 1.26 -20.37
CA HIS A 81 -12.95 1.12 -18.92
C HIS A 81 -11.68 0.31 -18.62
N ALA A 82 -11.51 -0.85 -19.25
CA ALA A 82 -10.34 -1.69 -19.04
C ALA A 82 -9.03 -0.99 -19.48
N GLN A 83 -9.06 -0.26 -20.59
CA GLN A 83 -7.92 0.56 -21.05
C GLN A 83 -7.57 1.66 -20.04
N ALA A 84 -8.57 2.41 -19.57
CA ALA A 84 -8.37 3.49 -18.61
C ALA A 84 -7.89 2.95 -17.25
N ALA A 85 -8.44 1.83 -16.79
CA ALA A 85 -8.01 1.15 -15.58
C ALA A 85 -6.54 0.74 -15.70
N ARG A 86 -6.17 0.09 -16.82
CA ARG A 86 -4.77 -0.25 -17.10
C ARG A 86 -3.87 0.97 -17.08
N ALA A 87 -4.25 2.08 -17.71
CA ALA A 87 -3.43 3.29 -17.75
C ALA A 87 -3.12 3.84 -16.34
N TRP A 88 -4.06 3.77 -15.40
CA TRP A 88 -3.80 4.18 -14.01
C TRP A 88 -2.79 3.28 -13.31
N TRP A 89 -2.94 1.96 -13.45
CA TRP A 89 -2.05 0.99 -12.82
C TRP A 89 -0.67 0.91 -13.49
N ASP A 90 -0.57 1.13 -14.80
CA ASP A 90 0.71 1.25 -15.51
C ASP A 90 1.49 2.49 -15.04
N ARG A 91 0.82 3.61 -14.72
CA ARG A 91 1.48 4.77 -14.10
C ARG A 91 1.98 4.48 -12.69
N VAL A 92 1.26 3.66 -11.90
CA VAL A 92 1.77 3.21 -10.59
C VAL A 92 3.04 2.38 -10.78
N ASP A 93 3.04 1.44 -11.73
CA ASP A 93 4.20 0.63 -12.07
C ASP A 93 5.39 1.51 -12.50
N GLU A 94 5.16 2.55 -13.30
CA GLU A 94 6.18 3.52 -13.70
C GLU A 94 6.75 4.32 -12.52
N GLU A 95 5.91 4.76 -11.57
CA GLU A 95 6.36 5.45 -10.35
C GLU A 95 7.23 4.53 -9.47
N ILE A 96 6.90 3.23 -9.38
CA ILE A 96 7.66 2.23 -8.62
C ILE A 96 8.98 1.91 -9.34
N THR A 97 8.90 1.45 -10.58
CA THR A 97 10.07 0.90 -11.33
C THR A 97 10.95 2.01 -11.90
N GLY A 98 10.35 3.03 -12.50
CA GLY A 98 11.05 4.13 -13.17
C GLY A 98 11.62 5.14 -12.18
N LYS A 99 10.88 5.48 -11.12
CA LYS A 99 11.28 6.49 -10.13
C LYS A 99 11.75 5.91 -8.80
N ARG A 100 11.77 4.58 -8.66
CA ARG A 100 12.22 3.85 -7.46
C ARG A 100 11.47 4.26 -6.19
N LEU A 101 10.20 4.61 -6.33
CA LEU A 101 9.34 4.94 -5.19
C LEU A 101 8.87 3.65 -4.50
N THR A 102 8.65 3.73 -3.18
CA THR A 102 7.95 2.67 -2.47
C THR A 102 6.50 2.57 -2.97
N CYS A 103 5.91 1.37 -2.95
CA CYS A 103 4.54 1.16 -3.43
C CYS A 103 3.54 2.10 -2.76
N ASP A 104 3.62 2.31 -1.43
CA ASP A 104 2.74 3.23 -0.73
C ASP A 104 2.82 4.67 -1.27
N HIS A 105 4.05 5.15 -1.52
CA HIS A 105 4.26 6.51 -1.98
C HIS A 105 3.76 6.69 -3.41
N ALA A 106 4.05 5.72 -4.29
CA ALA A 106 3.52 5.68 -5.65
C ALA A 106 1.98 5.68 -5.65
N LEU A 107 1.34 4.84 -4.85
CA LEU A 107 -0.12 4.78 -4.73
C LEU A 107 -0.70 6.11 -4.22
N ARG A 108 -0.14 6.71 -3.16
CA ARG A 108 -0.62 8.01 -2.63
C ARG A 108 -0.50 9.12 -3.67
N ARG A 109 0.62 9.18 -4.39
CA ARG A 109 0.84 10.16 -5.46
C ARG A 109 -0.17 10.00 -6.59
N MET A 110 -0.34 8.77 -7.09
CA MET A 110 -1.29 8.49 -8.16
C MET A 110 -2.75 8.73 -7.75
N ARG A 111 -3.10 8.48 -6.49
CA ARG A 111 -4.41 8.87 -5.93
C ARG A 111 -4.63 10.37 -5.97
N SER A 112 -3.63 11.17 -5.64
CA SER A 112 -3.71 12.63 -5.75
C SER A 112 -4.00 13.06 -7.19
N TRP A 113 -3.31 12.45 -8.16
CA TRP A 113 -3.53 12.71 -9.59
C TRP A 113 -4.92 12.26 -10.07
N ALA A 114 -5.39 11.09 -9.65
CA ALA A 114 -6.72 10.61 -10.00
C ALA A 114 -7.83 11.51 -9.45
N ARG A 115 -7.69 12.03 -8.22
CA ARG A 115 -8.63 13.03 -7.68
C ARG A 115 -8.61 14.31 -8.50
N HIS A 116 -7.42 14.81 -8.82
CA HIS A 116 -7.29 16.01 -9.67
C HIS A 116 -7.88 15.79 -11.06
N TYR A 117 -7.71 14.62 -11.65
CA TYR A 117 -8.33 14.25 -12.93
C TYR A 117 -9.87 14.31 -12.85
N LEU A 118 -10.46 13.84 -11.76
CA LEU A 118 -11.91 13.84 -11.59
C LEU A 118 -12.51 15.23 -11.34
N THR A 119 -11.74 16.16 -10.77
CA THR A 119 -12.23 17.51 -10.42
C THR A 119 -11.75 18.61 -11.35
N GLY A 120 -10.63 18.39 -12.05
CA GLY A 120 -9.89 19.40 -12.78
C GLY A 120 -10.19 19.46 -14.28
N GLU A 121 -11.13 18.67 -14.80
CA GLU A 121 -11.46 18.71 -16.22
C GLU A 121 -12.12 20.06 -16.57
N PRO A 122 -11.42 20.95 -17.31
CA PRO A 122 -12.01 22.21 -17.71
C PRO A 122 -13.16 21.93 -18.68
N PRO A 123 -14.22 22.77 -18.70
CA PRO A 123 -15.29 22.61 -19.67
C PRO A 123 -14.69 22.60 -21.07
N ALA A 124 -15.00 21.54 -21.84
CA ALA A 124 -14.49 21.41 -23.20
C ALA A 124 -14.88 22.66 -24.01
N ALA A 125 -13.89 23.29 -24.66
CA ALA A 125 -14.11 24.50 -25.46
C ALA A 125 -15.06 24.27 -26.65
N ARG A 126 -15.29 23.01 -27.02
CA ARG A 126 -16.29 22.56 -27.99
C ARG A 126 -17.07 21.39 -27.40
N PRO A 127 -18.40 21.33 -27.57
CA PRO A 127 -19.17 20.16 -27.17
C PRO A 127 -18.66 18.95 -27.94
N GLY A 128 -18.27 17.91 -27.22
CA GLY A 128 -17.88 16.63 -27.80
C GLY A 128 -19.10 15.90 -28.36
N THR A 129 -18.86 14.79 -29.06
CA THR A 129 -19.94 13.89 -29.46
C THR A 129 -20.49 13.14 -28.23
N LEU A 130 -21.72 12.61 -28.32
CA LEU A 130 -22.25 11.70 -27.29
C LEU A 130 -21.33 10.50 -27.05
N PHE A 131 -20.63 10.06 -28.10
CA PHE A 131 -19.62 9.00 -28.01
C PHE A 131 -18.44 9.44 -27.13
N ASP A 132 -17.88 10.62 -27.36
CA ASP A 132 -16.79 11.16 -26.52
C ASP A 132 -17.21 11.27 -25.05
N HIS A 133 -18.45 11.68 -24.79
CA HIS A 133 -19.01 11.71 -23.44
C HIS A 133 -19.12 10.32 -22.80
N ALA A 134 -19.53 9.30 -23.56
CA ALA A 134 -19.58 7.92 -23.07
C ALA A 134 -18.18 7.38 -22.77
N LEU A 135 -17.18 7.69 -23.60
CA LEU A 135 -15.79 7.33 -23.36
C LEU A 135 -15.23 8.01 -22.10
N ALA A 136 -15.49 9.32 -21.96
CA ALA A 136 -15.11 10.09 -20.78
C ALA A 136 -15.79 9.53 -19.52
N HIS A 137 -17.05 9.10 -19.63
CA HIS A 137 -17.77 8.47 -18.53
C HIS A 137 -17.09 7.16 -18.11
N ALA A 138 -16.77 6.26 -19.04
CA ALA A 138 -16.05 5.02 -18.75
C ALA A 138 -14.69 5.27 -18.08
N ALA A 139 -13.94 6.26 -18.57
CA ALA A 139 -12.64 6.64 -17.99
C ALA A 139 -12.79 7.20 -16.55
N ARG A 140 -13.83 8.00 -16.28
CA ARG A 140 -14.13 8.49 -14.93
C ARG A 140 -14.56 7.36 -13.98
N ILE A 141 -15.28 6.34 -14.46
CA ILE A 141 -15.60 5.16 -13.64
C ILE A 141 -14.30 4.40 -13.30
N ALA A 142 -13.43 4.14 -14.29
CA ALA A 142 -12.15 3.49 -14.04
C ALA A 142 -11.25 4.26 -13.05
N ALA A 143 -11.25 5.59 -13.10
CA ALA A 143 -10.53 6.43 -12.12
C ALA A 143 -11.11 6.31 -10.70
N ARG A 144 -12.43 6.18 -10.56
CA ARG A 144 -13.08 5.94 -9.25
C ARG A 144 -12.74 4.55 -8.72
N ASP A 145 -12.79 3.52 -9.55
CA ASP A 145 -12.42 2.15 -9.17
C ASP A 145 -10.96 2.09 -8.73
N PHE A 146 -10.06 2.79 -9.45
CA PHE A 146 -8.68 2.95 -9.04
C PHE A 146 -8.55 3.59 -7.65
N LEU A 147 -9.31 4.65 -7.35
CA LEU A 147 -9.32 5.27 -6.02
C LEU A 147 -9.87 4.31 -4.94
N THR A 148 -10.85 3.47 -5.26
CA THR A 148 -11.36 2.48 -4.31
C THR A 148 -10.30 1.41 -4.04
N ASP A 149 -9.79 0.76 -5.08
CA ASP A 149 -8.83 -0.33 -5.00
C ASP A 149 -7.51 0.09 -4.31
N SER A 150 -6.92 1.21 -4.74
CA SER A 150 -5.70 1.74 -4.12
C SER A 150 -5.93 2.17 -2.66
N GLY A 151 -7.15 2.58 -2.32
CA GLY A 151 -7.52 2.88 -0.93
C GLY A 151 -7.53 1.63 -0.07
N HIS A 152 -8.10 0.53 -0.58
CA HIS A 152 -8.09 -0.75 0.11
C HIS A 152 -6.68 -1.28 0.36
N LEU A 153 -5.80 -1.23 -0.64
CA LEU A 153 -4.40 -1.66 -0.48
C LEU A 153 -3.66 -0.86 0.60
N LEU A 154 -3.82 0.47 0.60
CA LEU A 154 -3.20 1.34 1.61
C LEU A 154 -3.75 1.08 3.01
N THR A 155 -5.07 0.88 3.15
CA THR A 155 -5.69 0.56 4.44
C THR A 155 -5.23 -0.80 4.97
N GLN A 156 -5.15 -1.81 4.11
CA GLN A 156 -4.60 -3.12 4.48
C GLN A 156 -3.16 -3.01 4.97
N HIS A 157 -2.33 -2.20 4.31
CA HIS A 157 -0.98 -1.95 4.79
C HIS A 157 -0.93 -1.35 6.19
N LEU A 158 -1.75 -0.31 6.44
CA LEU A 158 -1.79 0.37 7.74
C LEU A 158 -2.29 -0.55 8.86
N ILE A 159 -3.28 -1.41 8.59
CA ILE A 159 -3.77 -2.39 9.56
C ILE A 159 -2.66 -3.39 9.92
N ASN A 160 -1.91 -3.88 8.92
CA ASN A 160 -0.81 -4.80 9.15
C ASN A 160 0.31 -4.15 9.98
N GLN A 161 0.71 -2.92 9.65
CA GLN A 161 1.68 -2.15 10.43
C GLN A 161 1.23 -1.95 11.90
N ALA A 162 -0.04 -1.63 12.11
CA ALA A 162 -0.59 -1.43 13.45
C ALA A 162 -0.58 -2.72 14.28
N ALA A 163 -0.91 -3.88 13.68
CA ALA A 163 -0.88 -5.17 14.35
C ALA A 163 0.53 -5.51 14.86
N THR A 164 1.56 -5.16 14.07
CA THR A 164 2.98 -5.40 14.39
C THR A 164 3.53 -4.48 15.49
N THR A 165 2.90 -3.31 15.70
CA THR A 165 3.39 -2.33 16.68
C THR A 165 2.78 -2.52 18.08
N THR A 166 1.91 -3.52 18.29
CA THR A 166 1.29 -3.77 19.60
C THR A 166 2.34 -4.31 20.59
N PRO A 167 2.72 -3.56 21.64
CA PRO A 167 3.66 -4.07 22.63
C PRO A 167 2.95 -5.13 23.49
N ALA A 168 3.45 -6.36 23.43
CA ALA A 168 3.14 -7.37 24.41
C ALA A 168 3.75 -6.97 25.76
N THR A 169 3.03 -6.20 26.58
CA THR A 169 3.12 -6.16 28.05
C THR A 169 2.00 -5.25 28.58
N ALA A 170 0.83 -5.82 28.86
CA ALA A 170 0.02 -5.33 29.97
C ALA A 170 0.33 -6.26 31.15
N ALA A 171 1.45 -6.01 31.82
CA ALA A 171 1.64 -6.53 33.17
C ALA A 171 0.48 -5.96 34.01
N PRO A 172 -0.17 -6.79 34.85
CA PRO A 172 -1.23 -6.31 35.72
C PRO A 172 -0.63 -5.28 36.66
N VAL A 173 -0.98 -4.02 36.45
CA VAL A 173 -0.71 -2.94 37.39
C VAL A 173 -1.62 -3.23 38.58
N ASP A 174 -1.02 -3.70 39.66
CA ASP A 174 -1.67 -3.86 40.95
C ASP A 174 -2.05 -2.46 41.44
N HIS A 175 -3.32 -2.10 41.27
CA HIS A 175 -3.90 -0.87 41.79
C HIS A 175 -4.61 -1.18 43.09
N ASP A 176 -3.79 -1.24 44.15
CA ASP A 176 -4.25 -1.09 45.50
C ASP A 176 -4.50 0.40 45.76
N HIS A 177 -5.74 0.87 45.58
CA HIS A 177 -6.25 2.05 46.30
C HIS A 177 -7.80 2.13 46.34
N PRO A 178 -8.39 2.35 47.52
CA PRO A 178 -9.83 2.49 47.71
C PRO A 178 -10.28 3.95 47.51
N GLY A 179 -11.43 4.15 46.88
CA GLY A 179 -11.99 5.50 46.73
C GLY A 179 -13.21 5.57 45.83
N LEU A 180 -14.27 4.84 46.16
CA LEU A 180 -15.58 4.99 45.54
C LEU A 180 -16.28 6.21 46.15
N VAL A 181 -16.33 7.33 45.42
CA VAL A 181 -17.44 8.28 45.51
C VAL A 181 -17.75 8.84 44.12
N THR A 182 -18.93 8.47 43.63
CA THR A 182 -19.69 9.14 42.56
C THR A 182 -21.11 9.35 43.11
N PRO A 183 -22.01 10.15 42.52
CA PRO A 183 -21.88 11.18 41.46
C PRO A 183 -22.67 12.47 41.77
N ALA A 184 -22.57 13.50 40.92
CA ALA A 184 -23.72 14.35 40.53
C ALA A 184 -23.38 15.33 39.37
N PRO A 185 -24.14 15.30 38.27
CA PRO A 185 -24.37 16.46 37.38
C PRO A 185 -25.82 16.98 37.56
N PRO A 186 -26.28 18.00 36.82
CA PRO A 186 -25.66 19.26 36.37
C PRO A 186 -26.53 20.48 36.78
N ALA A 187 -26.04 21.71 36.59
CA ALA A 187 -26.90 22.89 36.52
C ALA A 187 -26.65 23.65 35.22
N SER A 188 -27.55 23.47 34.26
CA SER A 188 -27.76 24.37 33.13
C SER A 188 -28.07 25.77 33.65
N THR A 189 -27.38 26.79 33.16
CA THR A 189 -27.83 28.17 33.28
C THR A 189 -27.92 28.79 31.89
N VAL A 190 -29.15 29.14 31.55
CA VAL A 190 -29.58 29.97 30.42
C VAL A 190 -29.49 31.44 30.84
N ALA A 191 -28.87 32.29 30.00
CA ALA A 191 -29.11 33.73 29.82
C ALA A 191 -28.17 34.17 28.67
N GLY A 192 -28.62 34.64 27.49
CA GLY A 192 -29.39 35.87 27.23
C GLY A 192 -28.42 37.08 27.19
N PRO A 193 -28.58 38.12 26.33
CA PRO A 193 -29.67 38.45 25.40
C PRO A 193 -29.40 38.14 23.91
#